data_AF-A0A8T0FWV1-F1
#
_entry.id   AF-A0A8T0FWV1-F1
#
_cell.length_a   1.000
_cell.length_b   1.000
_cell.length_c   1.000
_cell.angle_alpha   90.00
_cell.angle_beta   90.00
_cell.angle_gamma   90.00
#
_symmetry.space_group_name_H-M   'P 1'
#
loop_
_entity.id
_entity.type
_entity.pdbx_description
1 polymer ?
#
loop_
_entity_poly.entity_id
_entity_poly.type
_entity_poly.pdbx_seq_one_letter_code
_entity_poly.pdbx_strand_id
1 'polypeptide(L)'
;MQEMILLTNLAVLMDLLPSHMRTTPPPYLNEVILAIKTLKNNRMAGTDCITFELLKVEEPEIINAIHKIMIKIWVTEKLSIEWEEVPYVICPIFKKGDQT
;
A
#
# COMPACT_ATOMS: atom_id res chain seq x y z
N MET A 1 18.45 35.40 16.01
CA MET A 1 18.50 34.29 16.98
C MET A 1 17.32 33.34 16.82
N GLN A 2 16.07 33.83 16.80
CA GLN A 2 14.86 33.01 16.55
C GLN A 2 14.93 32.16 15.26
N GLU A 3 15.38 32.72 14.12
CA GLU A 3 15.42 31.99 12.84
C GLU A 3 16.40 30.82 12.85
N MET A 4 17.56 30.98 13.51
CA MET A 4 18.57 29.93 13.66
C MET A 4 18.03 28.77 14.52
N ILE A 5 17.28 29.09 15.58
CA ILE A 5 16.64 28.09 16.44
C ILE A 5 15.54 27.35 15.67
N LEU A 6 14.72 28.05 14.87
CA LEU A 6 13.72 27.41 14.02
C LEU A 6 14.34 26.45 13.00
N LEU A 7 15.39 26.88 12.29
CA LEU A 7 16.08 26.06 11.29
C LEU A 7 16.72 24.81 11.92
N THR A 8 17.32 24.95 13.11
CA THR A 8 17.92 23.83 13.84
C THR A 8 16.84 22.83 14.31
N ASN A 9 15.71 23.32 14.80
CA ASN A 9 14.59 22.47 15.21
C ASN A 9 13.95 21.75 14.02
N LEU A 10 13.89 22.38 12.86
CA LEU A 10 13.32 21.80 11.64
C LEU A 10 14.24 20.72 11.05
N ALA A 11 15.56 20.92 11.11
CA ALA A 11 16.56 19.93 10.71
C ALA A 11 16.52 18.69 11.62
N VAL A 12 16.50 18.87 12.94
CA VAL A 12 16.37 17.77 13.92
C VAL A 12 15.04 17.03 13.74
N LEU A 13 13.94 17.74 13.44
CA LEU A 13 12.65 17.13 13.15
C LEU A 13 12.68 16.29 11.86
N MET A 14 13.44 16.70 10.84
CA MET A 14 13.62 15.92 9.61
C MET A 14 14.47 14.66 9.81
N ASP A 15 15.45 14.69 10.71
CA ASP A 15 16.28 13.52 11.03
C ASP A 15 15.52 12.43 11.80
N LEU A 16 14.44 12.81 12.51
CA LEU A 16 13.54 11.89 13.23
C LEU A 16 12.43 11.28 12.36
N LEU A 17 12.25 11.75 11.12
CA LEU A 17 11.31 11.12 10.19
C LEU A 17 11.85 9.76 9.70
N PRO A 18 10.97 8.78 9.45
CA PRO A 18 11.35 7.56 8.75
C PRO A 18 12.11 7.84 7.45
N SER A 19 13.10 7.01 7.14
CA SER A 19 14.05 7.25 6.04
C SER A 19 13.38 7.40 4.67
N HIS A 20 12.26 6.72 4.43
CA HIS A 20 11.49 6.82 3.19
C HIS A 20 10.75 8.15 3.07
N MET A 21 10.21 8.70 4.16
CA MET A 21 9.52 10.00 4.13
C MET A 21 10.42 11.19 3.78
N ARG A 22 11.74 11.03 3.93
CA ARG A 22 12.72 12.05 3.55
C ARG A 22 12.95 12.13 2.04
N THR A 23 12.73 11.04 1.31
CA THR A 23 13.11 10.91 -0.10
C THR A 23 11.94 10.74 -1.04
N THR A 24 10.84 10.17 -0.55
CA THR A 24 9.64 9.90 -1.34
C THR A 24 8.40 10.46 -0.65
N PRO A 25 7.51 11.13 -1.41
CA PRO A 25 6.24 11.57 -0.87
C PRO A 25 5.28 10.38 -0.68
N PRO A 26 4.25 10.53 0.17
CA PRO A 26 3.16 9.56 0.21
C PRO A 26 2.50 9.43 -1.17
N PRO A 27 1.91 8.27 -1.49
CA PRO A 27 1.29 8.03 -2.78
C PRO A 27 0.15 9.02 -3.02
N TYR A 28 0.11 9.58 -4.23
CA TYR A 28 -0.95 10.48 -4.66
C TYR A 28 -2.17 9.70 -5.16
N LEU A 29 -3.36 10.34 -5.13
CA LEU A 29 -4.61 9.71 -5.54
C LEU A 29 -4.56 9.20 -7.00
N ASN A 30 -3.95 9.97 -7.90
CA ASN A 30 -3.79 9.59 -9.31
C ASN A 30 -2.87 8.38 -9.49
N GLU A 31 -1.86 8.20 -8.64
CA GLU A 31 -0.99 7.02 -8.68
C GLU A 31 -1.77 5.78 -8.25
N VAL A 32 -2.62 5.90 -7.22
CA VAL A 32 -3.52 4.82 -6.80
C VAL A 32 -4.50 4.46 -7.92
N ILE A 33 -5.12 5.46 -8.56
CA ILE A 33 -6.01 5.24 -9.71
C ILE A 33 -5.29 4.50 -10.84
N LEU A 34 -4.08 4.94 -11.20
CA LEU A 34 -3.29 4.30 -12.25
C LEU A 34 -2.95 2.85 -11.88
N ALA A 35 -2.54 2.61 -10.63
CA ALA A 35 -2.23 1.27 -10.14
C ALA A 35 -3.45 0.34 -10.23
N ILE A 36 -4.63 0.79 -9.80
CA ILE A 36 -5.89 0.02 -9.89
C ILE A 36 -6.17 -0.37 -11.35
N LYS A 37 -6.01 0.57 -12.30
CA LYS A 37 -6.23 0.29 -13.73
C LYS A 37 -5.27 -0.78 -14.28
N THR A 38 -4.03 -0.83 -13.78
CA THR A 38 -3.01 -1.80 -14.22
C THR A 38 -3.18 -3.21 -13.64
N LEU A 39 -4.06 -3.43 -12.66
CA LEU A 39 -4.31 -4.76 -12.08
C LEU A 39 -4.74 -5.76 -13.17
N LYS A 40 -4.28 -7.01 -13.11
CA LYS A 40 -4.66 -8.04 -14.10
C LYS A 40 -6.00 -8.67 -13.71
N ASN A 41 -6.97 -8.76 -14.61
CA ASN A 41 -8.25 -9.42 -14.31
C ASN A 41 -8.09 -10.94 -14.12
N ASN A 42 -9.12 -11.57 -13.57
CA ASN A 42 -9.26 -13.01 -13.31
C ASN A 42 -8.17 -13.55 -12.38
N ARG A 43 -7.76 -12.73 -11.41
CA ARG A 43 -6.87 -13.16 -10.32
C ARG A 43 -7.75 -13.64 -9.18
N MET A 44 -7.27 -14.65 -8.46
CA MET A 44 -7.97 -15.19 -7.32
C MET A 44 -8.15 -14.09 -6.28
N ALA A 45 -9.36 -13.93 -5.76
CA ALA A 45 -9.63 -13.01 -4.67
C ALA A 45 -8.89 -13.43 -3.40
N GLY A 46 -8.64 -12.47 -2.51
CA GLY A 46 -8.11 -12.75 -1.18
C GLY A 46 -9.14 -13.44 -0.28
N THR A 47 -8.81 -13.52 1.01
CA THR A 47 -9.71 -14.03 2.06
C THR A 47 -10.97 -13.19 2.24
N ASP A 48 -10.92 -11.94 1.79
CA ASP A 48 -12.03 -10.98 1.77
C ASP A 48 -12.99 -11.17 0.58
N CYS A 49 -12.68 -12.08 -0.34
CA CYS A 49 -13.42 -12.32 -1.58
C CYS A 49 -13.55 -11.08 -2.50
N ILE A 50 -12.71 -10.06 -2.31
CA ILE A 50 -12.70 -8.87 -3.17
C ILE A 50 -11.86 -9.17 -4.40
N THR A 51 -12.48 -9.13 -5.58
CA THR A 51 -11.78 -9.35 -6.86
C THR A 51 -11.24 -8.04 -7.43
N PHE A 52 -10.25 -8.12 -8.32
CA PHE A 52 -9.69 -6.94 -8.97
C PHE A 52 -10.69 -6.24 -9.91
N GLU A 53 -11.69 -6.95 -10.42
CA GLU A 53 -12.77 -6.38 -11.22
C GLU A 53 -13.64 -5.44 -10.38
N LEU A 54 -13.91 -5.79 -9.11
CA LEU A 54 -14.67 -4.95 -8.19
C LEU A 54 -13.90 -3.66 -7.86
N LEU A 55 -12.58 -3.75 -7.68
CA LEU A 55 -11.74 -2.58 -7.44
C LEU A 55 -11.68 -1.64 -8.66
N LYS A 56 -11.86 -2.18 -9.86
CA LYS A 56 -11.83 -1.44 -11.12
C LYS A 56 -13.15 -0.75 -11.49
N VAL A 57 -14.16 -0.79 -10.63
CA VAL A 57 -15.44 -0.10 -10.87
C VAL A 57 -15.27 1.44 -10.89
N GLU A 58 -14.05 1.95 -10.65
CA GLU A 58 -13.70 3.39 -10.62
C GLU A 58 -14.64 4.21 -9.72
N GLU A 59 -15.17 3.56 -8.69
CA GLU A 59 -16.07 4.17 -7.73
C GLU A 59 -15.23 5.06 -6.77
N PRO A 60 -15.59 6.35 -6.63
CA PRO A 60 -14.80 7.30 -5.85
C PRO A 60 -14.59 6.92 -4.37
N GLU A 61 -15.57 6.32 -3.71
CA GLU A 61 -15.47 5.90 -2.31
C GLU A 61 -14.42 4.79 -2.14
N ILE A 62 -14.39 3.80 -3.03
CA ILE A 62 -13.39 2.72 -3.07
C ILE A 62 -11.99 3.30 -3.29
N ILE A 63 -11.82 4.17 -4.30
CA ILE A 63 -10.52 4.78 -4.59
C ILE A 63 -10.02 5.58 -3.38
N ASN A 64 -10.90 6.37 -2.76
CA ASN A 64 -10.57 7.15 -1.57
C ASN A 64 -10.24 6.26 -0.37
N ALA A 65 -10.95 5.14 -0.18
CA ALA A 65 -10.67 4.18 0.88
C ALA A 65 -9.28 3.55 0.70
N ILE A 66 -8.95 3.10 -0.51
CA ILE A 66 -7.63 2.53 -0.83
C ILE A 66 -6.53 3.58 -0.62
N HIS A 67 -6.74 4.81 -1.09
CA HIS A 67 -5.76 5.89 -0.92
C HIS A 67 -5.49 6.20 0.55
N LYS A 68 -6.52 6.23 1.40
CA LYS A 68 -6.37 6.38 2.86
C LYS A 68 -5.59 5.24 3.48
N ILE A 69 -5.83 3.99 3.05
CA ILE A 69 -5.08 2.82 3.53
C ILE A 69 -3.61 2.93 3.13
N MET A 70 -3.32 3.28 1.87
CA MET A 70 -1.95 3.45 1.38
C MET A 70 -1.20 4.55 2.15
N ILE A 71 -1.84 5.70 2.40
CA ILE A 71 -1.27 6.76 3.24
C ILE A 71 -1.02 6.25 4.66
N LYS A 72 -1.97 5.53 5.25
CA LYS A 72 -1.81 5.01 6.60
C LYS A 72 -0.62 4.06 6.70
N ILE A 73 -0.49 3.13 5.74
CA ILE A 73 0.65 2.20 5.69
C ILE A 73 1.95 2.99 5.51
N TRP A 74 2.00 3.93 4.56
CA TRP A 74 3.14 4.82 4.34
C TRP A 74 3.57 5.58 5.59
N VAL A 75 2.60 6.03 6.39
CA VAL A 75 2.88 6.81 7.60
C VAL A 75 3.37 5.96 8.75
N THR A 76 2.77 4.79 8.91
CA THR A 76 2.97 3.94 10.08
C THR A 76 4.03 2.86 9.87
N GLU A 77 4.41 2.58 8.62
CA GLU A 77 5.25 1.43 8.24
C GLU A 77 4.72 0.11 8.81
N LYS A 78 3.40 -0.01 8.96
CA LYS A 78 2.73 -1.18 9.52
C LYS A 78 1.64 -1.66 8.57
N LEU A 79 1.68 -2.96 8.29
CA LEU A 79 0.62 -3.67 7.59
C LEU A 79 -0.49 -4.06 8.59
N SER A 80 -1.65 -4.48 8.07
CA SER A 80 -2.70 -5.00 8.94
C SER A 80 -2.21 -6.29 9.63
N ILE A 81 -2.52 -6.45 10.92
CA ILE A 81 -2.21 -7.66 11.69
C ILE A 81 -2.76 -8.92 11.00
N GLU A 82 -3.93 -8.79 10.36
CA GLU A 82 -4.56 -9.87 9.57
C GLU A 82 -3.68 -10.36 8.42
N TRP A 83 -2.82 -9.51 7.85
CA TRP A 83 -1.92 -9.93 6.78
C TRP A 83 -0.69 -10.67 7.31
N GLU A 84 -0.34 -10.46 8.58
CA GLU A 84 0.79 -11.10 9.25
C GLU A 84 0.38 -12.43 9.90
N GLU A 85 -0.84 -12.53 10.42
CA GLU A 85 -1.31 -13.63 11.27
C GLU A 85 -2.19 -14.68 10.57
N VAL A 86 -2.77 -14.37 9.40
CA VAL A 86 -3.59 -15.36 8.68
C VAL A 86 -2.67 -16.45 8.11
N PRO A 87 -2.95 -17.75 8.34
CA PRO A 87 -2.16 -18.83 7.77
C PRO A 87 -2.21 -18.74 6.25
N TYR A 88 -1.05 -18.48 5.64
CA TYR A 88 -0.89 -18.43 4.19
C TYR A 88 -1.50 -19.70 3.57
N VAL A 89 -2.48 -19.52 2.68
CA VAL A 89 -3.07 -20.64 1.93
C VAL A 89 -2.01 -21.12 0.93
N ILE A 90 -1.31 -22.19 1.27
CA ILE A 90 -0.38 -22.85 0.34
C ILE A 90 -1.22 -23.55 -0.72
N CYS A 91 -1.22 -22.98 -1.93
CA CYS A 91 -1.89 -23.55 -3.09
C CYS A 91 -0.83 -24.17 -4.01
N PRO A 92 -0.59 -25.50 -3.96
CA PRO A 92 0.40 -26.12 -4.83
C PRO A 92 -0.02 -25.99 -6.30
N ILE A 93 0.80 -25.30 -7.09
CA ILE A 93 0.61 -25.13 -8.53
C ILE A 93 1.55 -26.11 -9.23
N PHE A 94 0.99 -27.22 -9.73
CA PHE A 94 1.77 -28.18 -10.51
C PHE A 94 2.10 -27.58 -11.88
N LYS A 95 3.37 -27.67 -12.27
CA LYS A 95 3.79 -27.25 -13.61
C LYS A 95 3.25 -28.25 -14.63
N LYS A 96 2.86 -27.75 -15.81
CA LYS A 96 2.43 -28.60 -16.91
C LYS A 96 3.56 -29.58 -17.29
N GLY A 97 3.33 -30.88 -17.06
CA GLY A 97 4.28 -31.96 -17.37
C GLY A 97 4.79 -32.73 -16.15
N ASP A 98 4.58 -32.24 -14.93
CA ASP A 98 4.87 -33.01 -13.72
C ASP A 98 3.75 -34.04 -13.53
N GLN A 99 4.04 -35.30 -13.85
CA GLN A 99 3.21 -36.42 -13.45
C GLN A 99 3.47 -36.64 -11.95
N THR A 100 2.45 -36.33 -11.15
CA THR A 100 2.19 -36.71 -9.74
C THR A 100 3.31 -37.40 -8.98
#